data_AF-A0A0D0PR08-F1
#
_entry.id   AF-A0A0D0PR08-F1
#
_cell.length_a   1.000
_cell.length_b   1.000
_cell.length_c   1.000
_cell.angle_alpha   90.00
_cell.angle_beta   90.00
_cell.angle_gamma   90.00
#
_symmetry.space_group_name_H-M   'P 1'
#
loop_
_entity.id
_entity.type
_entity.pdbx_description
1 polymer ?
#
loop_
_entity_poly.entity_id
_entity_poly.type
_entity_poly.pdbx_seq_one_letter_code
_entity_poly.pdbx_strand_id
1 'polypeptide(L)'
;MRDFGAGLRFLFNGQRWVARHGRWWGFGLIPALITLVGYLAVLAVLIVYAGDLAAWATPFADHWSEPWRDTVRVAVGAAAVGIGGLLAMLTFTAVTLLIGEPFYESLSAKVEETEGGGPQGPDLPLWRELWTGAKDSLAVLLRAAGFGVLLFLCGFIPVVGQTVVPVIGICVSGFFLTVELTGTPLQKRGLAQKQRLRLLRSRTSMAVGFGAGLVLLFLIPVLTVLAMPGAVAGATLLAREIAPHEEPAGEAPSDGPDDDPNGAHPSADGHQGHPAHPYPPNPYPQNPYQQPHANPYQQPYANPYQQPQANPHQQPQANPYQQP
;
A
#
# COMPACT_ATOMS: atom_id res chain seq x y z
N MET A 1 4.34 -24.77 -1.39
CA MET A 1 4.73 -24.28 -2.75
C MET A 1 3.62 -23.49 -3.44
N ARG A 2 2.33 -23.88 -3.32
CA ARG A 2 1.21 -23.16 -3.95
C ARG A 2 1.15 -21.67 -3.61
N ASP A 3 1.39 -21.32 -2.35
CA ASP A 3 1.37 -19.91 -1.89
C ASP A 3 2.53 -19.07 -2.42
N PHE A 4 3.73 -19.66 -2.57
CA PHE A 4 4.88 -18.98 -3.17
C PHE A 4 4.61 -18.65 -4.64
N GLY A 5 4.05 -19.60 -5.38
CA GLY A 5 3.59 -19.37 -6.75
C GLY A 5 2.48 -18.32 -6.83
N ALA A 6 1.57 -18.29 -5.85
CA ALA A 6 0.55 -17.25 -5.75
C ALA A 6 1.17 -15.85 -5.54
N GLY A 7 2.21 -15.74 -4.70
CA GLY A 7 2.98 -14.50 -4.53
C GLY A 7 3.63 -14.02 -5.83
N LEU A 8 4.31 -14.90 -6.55
CA LEU A 8 4.87 -14.58 -7.88
C LEU A 8 3.79 -14.16 -8.87
N ARG A 9 2.60 -14.80 -8.82
CA ARG A 9 1.47 -14.42 -9.67
C ARG A 9 1.03 -12.98 -9.44
N PHE A 10 1.07 -12.46 -8.21
CA PHE A 10 0.76 -11.05 -7.93
C PHE A 10 1.76 -10.09 -8.55
N LEU A 11 3.06 -10.44 -8.58
CA LEU A 11 4.07 -9.66 -9.30
C LEU A 11 3.71 -9.58 -10.79
N PHE A 12 3.45 -10.70 -11.45
CA PHE A 12 3.07 -10.73 -12.87
C PHE A 12 1.73 -10.04 -13.13
N ASN A 13 0.74 -10.20 -12.25
CA ASN A 13 -0.55 -9.53 -12.36
C ASN A 13 -0.40 -8.01 -12.24
N GLY A 14 0.45 -7.53 -11.34
CA GLY A 14 0.78 -6.10 -11.21
C GLY A 14 1.42 -5.53 -12.48
N GLN A 15 2.45 -6.22 -13.01
CA GLN A 15 3.07 -5.83 -14.28
C GLN A 15 2.05 -5.83 -15.44
N ARG A 16 1.19 -6.86 -15.51
CA ARG A 16 0.15 -6.98 -16.53
C ARG A 16 -0.93 -5.91 -16.40
N TRP A 17 -1.32 -5.57 -15.17
CA TRP A 17 -2.30 -4.51 -14.90
C TRP A 17 -1.77 -3.19 -15.43
N VAL A 18 -0.52 -2.86 -15.13
CA VAL A 18 0.10 -1.61 -15.58
C VAL A 18 0.30 -1.58 -17.10
N ALA A 19 0.71 -2.70 -17.70
CA ALA A 19 0.84 -2.80 -19.15
C ALA A 19 -0.51 -2.62 -19.89
N ARG A 20 -1.62 -3.08 -19.31
CA ARG A 20 -2.98 -2.81 -19.83
C ARG A 20 -3.42 -1.36 -19.62
N HIS A 21 -2.93 -0.73 -18.57
CA HIS A 21 -3.24 0.65 -18.21
C HIS A 21 -2.03 1.57 -18.51
N GLY A 22 -1.62 1.64 -19.78
CA GLY A 22 -0.37 2.33 -20.17
C GLY A 22 -0.19 3.76 -19.66
N ARG A 23 -1.29 4.51 -19.47
CA ARG A 23 -1.27 5.84 -18.83
C ARG A 23 -0.72 5.80 -17.40
N TRP A 24 -1.07 4.76 -16.63
CA TRP A 24 -0.62 4.55 -15.25
C TRP A 24 0.80 4.01 -15.18
N TRP A 25 1.25 3.30 -16.22
CA TRP A 25 2.68 2.97 -16.35
C TRP A 25 3.53 4.21 -16.47
N GLY A 26 3.17 5.10 -17.41
CA GLY A 26 3.84 6.39 -17.57
C GLY A 26 3.75 7.23 -16.31
N PHE A 27 2.57 7.31 -15.68
CA PHE A 27 2.36 8.06 -14.43
C PHE A 27 3.29 7.60 -13.31
N GLY A 28 3.46 6.29 -13.11
CA GLY A 28 4.38 5.76 -12.11
C GLY A 28 5.86 6.02 -12.42
N LEU A 29 6.21 6.34 -13.67
CA LEU A 29 7.59 6.68 -14.10
C LEU A 29 7.89 8.18 -14.00
N ILE A 30 6.86 9.04 -13.87
CA ILE A 30 7.01 10.49 -13.80
C ILE A 30 7.97 10.93 -12.67
N PRO A 31 7.92 10.39 -11.44
CA PRO A 31 8.83 10.80 -10.37
C PRO A 31 10.30 10.60 -10.74
N ALA A 32 10.64 9.43 -11.28
CA ALA A 32 11.99 9.12 -11.72
C ALA A 32 12.45 10.04 -12.87
N LEU A 33 11.55 10.34 -13.80
CA LEU A 33 11.85 11.24 -14.91
C LEU A 33 12.07 12.69 -14.46
N ILE A 34 11.16 13.23 -13.64
CA ILE A 34 11.28 14.61 -13.13
C ILE A 34 12.55 14.77 -12.30
N THR A 35 12.83 13.81 -11.42
CA THR A 35 14.06 13.85 -10.62
C THR A 35 15.31 13.75 -11.48
N LEU A 36 15.34 12.83 -12.44
CA LEU A 36 16.48 12.69 -13.36
C LEU A 36 16.72 13.99 -14.14
N VAL A 37 15.68 14.55 -14.76
CA VAL A 37 15.79 15.80 -15.53
C VAL A 37 16.23 16.96 -14.63
N GLY A 38 15.70 17.06 -13.41
CA GLY A 38 16.09 18.09 -12.46
C GLY A 38 17.56 18.01 -12.06
N TYR A 39 18.06 16.82 -11.72
CA TYR A 39 19.47 16.63 -11.38
C TYR A 39 20.39 16.87 -12.58
N LEU A 40 20.01 16.43 -13.78
CA LEU A 40 20.76 16.71 -15.00
C LEU A 40 20.81 18.21 -15.30
N ALA A 41 19.72 18.95 -15.10
CA ALA A 41 19.69 20.39 -15.28
C ALA A 41 20.61 21.09 -14.27
N VAL A 42 20.56 20.73 -12.99
CA VAL A 42 21.43 21.30 -11.94
C VAL A 42 22.90 21.00 -12.22
N LEU A 43 23.23 19.76 -12.62
CA LEU A 43 24.60 19.39 -12.97
C LEU A 43 25.08 20.11 -14.24
N ALA A 44 24.22 20.27 -15.25
CA ALA A 44 24.55 21.01 -16.46
C ALA A 44 24.85 22.48 -16.14
N VAL A 45 24.03 23.12 -15.31
CA VAL A 45 24.30 24.48 -14.80
C VAL A 45 25.62 24.50 -14.05
N LEU A 46 25.87 23.56 -13.13
CA LEU A 46 27.13 23.49 -12.39
C LEU A 46 28.34 23.35 -13.31
N ILE A 47 28.25 22.54 -14.37
CA ILE A 47 29.33 22.36 -15.35
C ILE A 47 29.58 23.66 -16.14
N VAL A 48 28.53 24.30 -16.62
CA VAL A 48 28.62 25.56 -17.39
C VAL A 48 29.23 26.67 -16.54
N TYR A 49 28.81 26.79 -15.28
CA TYR A 49 29.28 27.83 -14.36
C TYR A 49 30.46 27.39 -13.48
N ALA A 50 31.08 26.23 -13.75
CA ALA A 50 32.17 25.70 -12.93
C ALA A 50 33.38 26.65 -12.90
N GLY A 51 33.67 27.30 -14.03
CA GLY A 51 34.77 28.28 -14.14
C GLY A 51 34.52 29.54 -13.31
N ASP A 52 33.30 30.09 -13.36
CA ASP A 52 32.90 31.26 -12.58
C ASP A 52 32.89 30.95 -11.09
N LEU A 53 32.37 29.77 -10.72
CA LEU A 53 32.39 29.28 -9.34
C LEU A 53 33.83 29.10 -8.83
N ALA A 54 34.72 28.55 -9.66
CA ALA A 54 36.13 28.40 -9.32
C ALA A 54 36.81 29.76 -9.14
N ALA A 55 36.58 30.71 -10.04
CA ALA A 55 37.11 32.07 -9.93
C ALA A 55 36.62 32.77 -8.65
N TRP A 56 35.34 32.65 -8.33
CA TRP A 56 34.75 33.18 -7.10
C TRP A 56 35.33 32.52 -5.84
N ALA A 57 35.60 31.22 -5.89
CA ALA A 57 36.16 30.46 -4.76
C ALA A 57 37.68 30.65 -4.58
N THR A 58 38.40 31.14 -5.59
CA THR A 58 39.87 31.31 -5.56
C THR A 58 40.34 32.76 -5.73
N PRO A 59 39.83 33.74 -4.96
CA PRO A 59 40.26 35.15 -5.10
C PRO A 59 41.75 35.32 -4.72
N PHE A 60 42.27 34.43 -3.87
CA PHE A 60 43.69 34.39 -3.52
C PHE A 60 44.61 34.04 -4.70
N ALA A 61 44.10 33.47 -5.79
CA ALA A 61 44.89 33.12 -6.97
C ALA A 61 44.91 34.25 -8.03
N ASP A 62 44.19 35.36 -7.80
CA ASP A 62 44.00 36.44 -8.77
C ASP A 62 45.26 37.24 -9.08
N HIS A 63 46.31 37.10 -8.28
CA HIS A 63 47.61 37.74 -8.49
C HIS A 63 48.68 36.75 -8.99
N TRP A 64 48.33 35.47 -9.18
CA TRP A 64 49.27 34.46 -9.65
C TRP A 64 49.47 34.58 -11.16
N SER A 65 50.59 34.06 -11.66
CA SER A 65 50.83 33.91 -13.10
C SER A 65 49.74 33.05 -13.75
N GLU A 66 49.33 33.40 -14.97
CA GLU A 66 48.23 32.73 -15.70
C GLU A 66 48.27 31.19 -15.65
N PRO A 67 49.41 30.50 -15.91
CA PRO A 67 49.41 29.04 -15.94
C PRO A 67 49.01 28.40 -14.60
N TRP A 68 49.40 29.03 -13.49
CA TRP A 68 49.15 28.53 -12.14
C TRP A 68 47.76 28.89 -11.64
N ARG A 69 47.26 30.07 -12.02
CA ARG A 69 45.88 30.46 -11.77
C ARG A 69 44.89 29.53 -12.48
N ASP A 70 45.11 29.28 -13.76
CA ASP A 70 44.21 28.46 -14.58
C ASP A 70 44.23 27.01 -14.12
N THR A 71 45.40 26.47 -13.81
CA THR A 71 45.54 25.10 -13.26
C THR A 71 44.72 24.93 -11.98
N VAL A 72 44.82 25.87 -11.03
CA VAL A 72 44.05 25.81 -9.79
C VAL A 72 42.55 25.96 -10.04
N ARG A 73 42.14 26.90 -10.90
CA ARG A 73 40.71 27.12 -11.20
C ARG A 73 40.08 25.92 -11.91
N VAL A 74 40.79 25.28 -12.84
CA VAL A 74 40.34 24.03 -13.48
C VAL A 74 40.23 22.91 -12.44
N ALA A 75 41.21 22.77 -11.55
CA ALA A 75 41.17 21.76 -10.49
C ALA A 75 39.98 21.97 -9.53
N VAL A 76 39.73 23.22 -9.12
CA VAL A 76 38.59 23.59 -8.25
C VAL A 76 37.27 23.37 -8.97
N GLY A 77 37.14 23.77 -10.24
CA GLY A 77 35.95 23.53 -11.05
C GLY A 77 35.66 22.04 -11.22
N ALA A 78 36.69 21.24 -11.55
CA ALA A 78 36.58 19.79 -11.66
C ALA A 78 36.19 19.14 -10.32
N ALA A 79 36.76 19.60 -9.20
CA ALA A 79 36.39 19.13 -7.86
C ALA A 79 34.93 19.49 -7.53
N ALA A 80 34.49 20.70 -7.86
CA ALA A 80 33.10 21.13 -7.64
C ALA A 80 32.11 20.26 -8.44
N VAL A 81 32.40 19.99 -9.72
CA VAL A 81 31.58 19.09 -10.54
C VAL A 81 31.61 17.66 -9.98
N GLY A 82 32.77 17.15 -9.57
CA GLY A 82 32.91 15.82 -8.99
C GLY A 82 32.13 15.65 -7.68
N ILE A 83 32.26 16.62 -6.76
CA ILE A 83 31.51 16.66 -5.50
C ILE A 83 30.02 16.83 -5.79
N GLY A 84 29.64 17.72 -6.71
CA GLY A 84 28.26 17.91 -7.13
C GLY A 84 27.64 16.63 -7.71
N GLY A 85 28.38 15.90 -8.53
CA GLY A 85 27.98 14.61 -9.08
C GLY A 85 27.82 13.53 -7.99
N LEU A 86 28.75 13.47 -7.03
CA LEU A 86 28.64 12.56 -5.89
C LEU A 86 27.42 12.87 -5.02
N LEU A 87 27.22 14.14 -4.67
CA LEU A 87 26.05 14.59 -3.92
C LEU A 87 24.76 14.30 -4.69
N ALA A 88 24.76 14.52 -6.01
CA ALA A 88 23.64 14.19 -6.87
C ALA A 88 23.32 12.70 -6.81
N MET A 89 24.32 11.82 -6.97
CA MET A 89 24.14 10.37 -6.88
C MET A 89 23.59 9.94 -5.51
N LEU A 90 24.12 10.49 -4.41
CA LEU A 90 23.71 10.16 -3.05
C LEU A 90 22.29 10.63 -2.74
N THR A 91 21.93 11.83 -3.18
CA THR A 91 20.62 12.45 -2.87
C THR A 91 19.53 12.07 -3.86
N PHE A 92 19.88 11.67 -5.09
CA PHE A 92 18.95 11.29 -6.15
C PHE A 92 17.93 10.28 -5.66
N THR A 93 18.37 9.16 -5.09
CA THR A 93 17.46 8.10 -4.63
C THR A 93 16.47 8.61 -3.58
N ALA A 94 16.95 9.37 -2.60
CA ALA A 94 16.10 9.91 -1.53
C ALA A 94 15.05 10.89 -2.09
N VAL A 95 15.47 11.79 -2.99
CA VAL A 95 14.58 12.77 -3.61
C VAL A 95 13.58 12.11 -4.56
N THR A 96 14.00 11.10 -5.34
CA THR A 96 13.13 10.32 -6.22
C THR A 96 12.07 9.56 -5.44
N LEU A 97 12.42 8.95 -4.29
CA LEU A 97 11.46 8.27 -3.43
C LEU A 97 10.47 9.27 -2.82
N LEU A 98 10.95 10.40 -2.30
CA LEU A 98 10.11 11.44 -1.71
C LEU A 98 9.09 12.01 -2.70
N ILE A 99 9.51 12.25 -3.95
CA ILE A 99 8.62 12.70 -5.01
C ILE A 99 7.71 11.57 -5.49
N GLY A 100 8.14 10.32 -5.37
CA GLY A 100 7.43 9.13 -5.82
C GLY A 100 6.20 8.77 -4.98
N GLU A 101 6.27 8.95 -3.66
CA GLU A 101 5.19 8.63 -2.71
C GLU A 101 3.77 8.98 -3.22
N PRO A 102 3.45 10.25 -3.58
CA PRO A 102 2.10 10.60 -4.01
C PRO A 102 1.66 9.93 -5.33
N PHE A 103 2.61 9.65 -6.23
CA PHE A 103 2.32 8.95 -7.49
C PHE A 103 2.05 7.47 -7.25
N TYR A 104 2.85 6.83 -6.39
CA TYR A 104 2.65 5.42 -6.03
C TYR A 104 1.36 5.22 -5.23
N GLU A 105 1.00 6.17 -4.36
CA GLU A 105 -0.27 6.14 -3.65
C GLU A 105 -1.47 6.25 -4.60
N SER A 106 -1.43 7.21 -5.53
CA SER A 106 -2.48 7.41 -6.53
C SER A 106 -2.62 6.19 -7.46
N LEU A 107 -1.49 5.59 -7.84
CA LEU A 107 -1.45 4.36 -8.62
C LEU A 107 -2.10 3.20 -7.86
N SER A 108 -1.75 3.02 -6.57
CA SER A 108 -2.37 2.01 -5.72
C SER A 108 -3.88 2.25 -5.56
N ALA A 109 -4.31 3.51 -5.39
CA ALA A 109 -5.72 3.84 -5.28
C ALA A 109 -6.49 3.48 -6.56
N LYS A 110 -5.89 3.71 -7.73
CA LYS A 110 -6.52 3.30 -8.99
C LYS A 110 -6.59 1.79 -9.15
N VAL A 111 -5.59 1.05 -8.70
CA VAL A 111 -5.61 -0.42 -8.71
C VAL A 111 -6.77 -0.93 -7.85
N GLU A 112 -6.97 -0.39 -6.65
CA GLU A 112 -8.14 -0.71 -5.82
C GLU A 112 -9.45 -0.40 -6.55
N GLU A 113 -9.60 0.78 -7.14
CA GLU A 113 -10.79 1.20 -7.88
C GLU A 113 -11.13 0.23 -9.02
N THR A 114 -10.14 -0.19 -9.81
CA THR A 114 -10.35 -1.11 -10.94
C THR A 114 -10.79 -2.51 -10.54
N GLU A 115 -10.63 -2.86 -9.27
CA GLU A 115 -10.86 -4.21 -8.79
C GLU A 115 -12.06 -4.33 -7.84
N GLY A 116 -12.89 -3.29 -7.72
CA GLY A 116 -14.07 -3.27 -6.84
C GLY A 116 -13.97 -2.28 -5.69
N GLY A 117 -13.03 -1.34 -5.73
CA GLY A 117 -12.85 -0.34 -4.68
C GLY A 117 -12.04 -0.83 -3.48
N GLY A 118 -11.72 0.12 -2.60
CA GLY A 118 -10.99 -0.11 -1.37
C GLY A 118 -11.46 0.86 -0.28
N PRO A 119 -11.20 0.56 0.99
CA PRO A 119 -11.63 1.40 2.09
C PRO A 119 -11.07 2.82 1.95
N GLN A 120 -11.91 3.81 2.27
CA GLN A 120 -11.43 5.18 2.45
C GLN A 120 -10.46 5.17 3.62
N GLY A 121 -9.26 5.72 3.41
CA GLY A 121 -8.21 5.71 4.42
C GLY A 121 -8.69 6.37 5.72
N PRO A 122 -8.08 6.02 6.88
CA PRO A 122 -8.36 6.70 8.14
C PRO A 122 -8.21 8.21 8.00
N ASP A 123 -9.17 8.99 8.51
CA ASP A 123 -9.13 10.46 8.43
C ASP A 123 -8.18 11.00 9.51
N LEU A 124 -6.86 10.88 9.29
CA LEU A 124 -5.83 11.38 10.20
C LEU A 124 -5.20 12.68 9.65
N PRO A 125 -4.76 13.59 10.53
CA PRO A 125 -4.02 14.77 10.10
C PRO A 125 -2.68 14.34 9.48
N LEU A 126 -2.39 14.84 8.27
CA LEU A 126 -1.23 14.48 7.43
C LEU A 126 0.09 14.37 8.20
N TRP A 127 0.38 15.29 9.13
CA TRP A 127 1.62 15.25 9.92
C TRP A 127 1.74 14.01 10.81
N ARG A 128 0.64 13.54 11.40
CA ARG A 128 0.65 12.31 12.21
C ARG A 128 0.81 11.07 11.34
N GLU A 129 0.25 11.09 10.14
CA GLU A 129 0.42 10.01 9.16
C GLU A 129 1.88 9.91 8.71
N LEU A 130 2.49 11.04 8.33
CA LEU A 130 3.91 11.10 7.95
C LEU A 130 4.82 10.63 9.07
N TRP A 131 4.60 11.09 10.31
CA TRP A 131 5.41 10.69 11.46
C TRP A 131 5.26 9.21 11.81
N THR A 132 4.04 8.69 11.73
CA THR A 132 3.76 7.27 12.00
C THR A 132 4.35 6.40 10.89
N GLY A 133 4.19 6.80 9.63
CA GLY A 133 4.80 6.15 8.46
C GLY A 133 6.32 6.11 8.54
N ALA A 134 6.95 7.24 8.86
CA ALA A 134 8.41 7.32 9.01
C ALA A 134 8.93 6.41 10.14
N LYS A 135 8.25 6.39 11.30
CA LYS A 135 8.59 5.46 12.40
C LYS A 135 8.40 4.01 11.99
N ASP A 136 7.34 3.70 11.27
CA ASP A 136 7.04 2.36 10.80
C ASP A 136 8.14 1.89 9.83
N SER A 137 8.42 2.66 8.77
CA SER A 137 9.47 2.34 7.80
C SER A 137 10.84 2.25 8.47
N LEU A 138 11.18 3.13 9.41
CA LEU A 138 12.43 3.04 10.18
C LEU A 138 12.52 1.74 10.98
N ALA A 139 11.43 1.32 11.63
CA ALA A 139 11.42 0.08 12.39
C ALA A 139 11.51 -1.17 11.49
N VAL A 140 10.96 -1.12 10.28
CA VAL A 140 11.15 -2.18 9.26
C VAL A 140 12.61 -2.19 8.80
N LEU A 141 13.17 -1.03 8.49
CA LEU A 141 14.55 -0.86 8.05
C LEU A 141 15.56 -1.38 9.08
N LEU A 142 15.38 -1.07 10.37
CA LEU A 142 16.24 -1.58 11.45
C LEU A 142 16.18 -3.11 11.57
N ARG A 143 15.01 -3.72 11.37
CA ARG A 143 14.87 -5.18 11.36
C ARG A 143 15.57 -5.78 10.15
N ALA A 144 15.36 -5.22 8.95
CA ALA A 144 16.02 -5.65 7.74
C ALA A 144 17.55 -5.53 7.86
N ALA A 145 18.04 -4.43 8.42
CA ALA A 145 19.46 -4.21 8.70
C ALA A 145 20.02 -5.25 9.68
N GLY A 146 19.29 -5.57 10.76
CA GLY A 146 19.68 -6.63 11.70
C GLY A 146 19.83 -8.00 11.02
N PHE A 147 18.88 -8.38 10.15
CA PHE A 147 19.03 -9.59 9.32
C PHE A 147 20.17 -9.48 8.31
N GLY A 148 20.39 -8.31 7.72
CA GLY A 148 21.50 -8.06 6.81
C GLY A 148 22.86 -8.28 7.48
N VAL A 149 23.05 -7.77 8.70
CA VAL A 149 24.25 -8.02 9.50
C VAL A 149 24.42 -9.51 9.80
N LEU A 150 23.35 -10.19 10.23
CA LEU A 150 23.42 -11.63 10.50
C LEU A 150 23.82 -12.43 9.25
N LEU A 151 23.18 -12.17 8.12
CA LEU A 151 23.49 -12.84 6.85
C LEU A 151 24.88 -12.52 6.35
N PHE A 152 25.35 -11.27 6.51
CA PHE A 152 26.72 -10.88 6.20
C PHE A 152 27.72 -11.70 7.01
N LEU A 153 27.49 -11.87 8.32
CA LEU A 153 28.32 -12.73 9.17
C LEU A 153 28.27 -14.20 8.73
N CYS A 154 27.09 -14.71 8.37
CA CYS A 154 26.96 -16.06 7.81
C CYS A 154 27.68 -16.23 6.46
N GLY A 155 27.88 -15.14 5.70
CA GLY A 155 28.59 -15.13 4.42
C GLY A 155 30.06 -15.56 4.52
N PHE A 156 30.65 -15.49 5.72
CA PHE A 156 32.03 -15.93 5.97
C PHE A 156 32.17 -17.45 6.17
N ILE A 157 31.06 -18.20 6.26
CA ILE A 157 31.11 -19.66 6.35
C ILE A 157 31.54 -20.21 4.98
N PRO A 158 32.69 -20.91 4.86
CA PRO A 158 33.13 -21.46 3.58
C PRO A 158 32.07 -22.37 2.96
N VAL A 159 31.93 -22.31 1.63
CA VAL A 159 30.93 -23.06 0.83
C VAL A 159 29.48 -22.63 1.10
N VAL A 160 28.99 -22.66 2.33
CA VAL A 160 27.60 -22.32 2.70
C VAL A 160 27.32 -20.82 2.50
N GLY A 161 28.26 -19.97 2.92
CA GLY A 161 28.15 -18.51 2.84
C GLY A 161 28.06 -17.96 1.41
N GLN A 162 28.57 -18.69 0.43
CA GLN A 162 28.54 -18.28 -0.98
C GLN A 162 27.38 -18.93 -1.76
N THR A 163 26.72 -19.95 -1.21
CA THR A 163 25.68 -20.73 -1.90
C THR A 163 24.30 -20.51 -1.28
N VAL A 164 24.16 -20.74 0.03
CA VAL A 164 22.88 -20.71 0.74
C VAL A 164 22.53 -19.30 1.19
N VAL A 165 23.51 -18.54 1.69
CA VAL A 165 23.28 -17.19 2.22
C VAL A 165 22.71 -16.22 1.17
N PRO A 166 23.17 -16.19 -0.10
CA PRO A 166 22.56 -15.33 -1.11
C PRO A 166 21.08 -15.65 -1.37
N VAL A 167 20.72 -16.94 -1.38
CA VAL A 167 19.33 -17.38 -1.57
C VAL A 167 18.46 -16.95 -0.39
N ILE A 168 18.94 -17.16 0.84
CA ILE A 168 18.25 -16.68 2.04
C ILE A 168 18.17 -15.14 2.03
N GLY A 169 19.23 -14.45 1.59
CA GLY A 169 19.27 -13.01 1.43
C GLY A 169 18.18 -12.50 0.51
N ILE A 170 18.02 -13.09 -0.68
CA ILE A 170 16.93 -12.76 -1.60
C ILE A 170 15.57 -12.99 -0.95
N CYS A 171 15.38 -14.09 -0.21
CA CYS A 171 14.11 -14.37 0.47
C CYS A 171 13.80 -13.36 1.58
N VAL A 172 14.79 -12.99 2.39
CA VAL A 172 14.65 -12.04 3.50
C VAL A 172 14.44 -10.62 2.97
N SER A 173 15.27 -10.18 2.02
CA SER A 173 15.10 -8.90 1.33
C SER A 173 13.74 -8.84 0.64
N GLY A 174 13.31 -9.91 -0.02
CA GLY A 174 12.01 -10.02 -0.65
C GLY A 174 10.86 -9.89 0.36
N PHE A 175 10.94 -10.58 1.51
CA PHE A 175 9.94 -10.44 2.56
C PHE A 175 9.82 -8.99 3.04
N PHE A 176 10.94 -8.33 3.36
CA PHE A 176 10.92 -6.94 3.82
C PHE A 176 10.48 -5.95 2.73
N LEU A 177 10.86 -6.19 1.48
CA LEU A 177 10.39 -5.39 0.34
C LEU A 177 8.87 -5.52 0.16
N THR A 178 8.32 -6.71 0.39
CA THR A 178 6.87 -6.93 0.39
C THR A 178 6.18 -6.19 1.53
N VAL A 179 6.77 -6.23 2.73
CA VAL A 179 6.27 -5.46 3.90
C VAL A 179 6.23 -3.97 3.59
N GLU A 180 7.26 -3.43 2.94
CA GLU A 180 7.31 -2.01 2.58
C GLU A 180 6.25 -1.66 1.53
N LEU A 181 6.21 -2.38 0.41
CA LEU A 181 5.30 -2.07 -0.69
C LEU A 181 3.82 -2.31 -0.38
N THR A 182 3.50 -3.26 0.50
CA THR A 182 2.12 -3.46 0.99
C THR A 182 1.76 -2.51 2.13
N GLY A 183 2.70 -1.71 2.63
CA GLY A 183 2.52 -0.81 3.75
C GLY A 183 1.33 0.14 3.55
N THR A 184 1.36 0.92 2.47
CA THR A 184 0.33 1.91 2.11
C THR A 184 -1.06 1.29 1.93
N PRO A 185 -1.27 0.26 1.07
CA PRO A 185 -2.60 -0.33 0.89
C PRO A 185 -3.15 -1.00 2.16
N LEU A 186 -2.30 -1.53 3.05
CA LEU A 186 -2.73 -2.09 4.33
C LEU A 186 -2.98 -1.01 5.40
N GLN A 187 -2.28 0.13 5.34
CA GLN A 187 -2.56 1.29 6.19
C GLN A 187 -3.94 1.88 5.88
N LYS A 188 -4.31 1.96 4.60
CA LYS A 188 -5.66 2.40 4.18
C LYS A 188 -6.78 1.49 4.72
N ARG A 189 -6.47 0.24 5.05
CA ARG A 189 -7.36 -0.71 5.74
C ARG A 189 -7.37 -0.55 7.26
N GLY A 190 -6.72 0.49 7.81
CA GLY A 190 -6.64 0.74 9.25
C GLY A 190 -5.72 -0.19 10.03
N LEU A 191 -4.89 -1.00 9.36
CA LEU A 191 -4.05 -1.98 10.04
C LEU A 191 -2.79 -1.34 10.64
N ALA A 192 -2.62 -1.48 11.95
CA ALA A 192 -1.42 -1.04 12.64
C ALA A 192 -0.18 -1.83 12.17
N GLN A 193 1.02 -1.26 12.27
CA GLN A 193 2.26 -1.88 11.78
C GLN A 193 2.47 -3.32 12.31
N LYS A 194 2.20 -3.53 13.61
CA LYS A 194 2.33 -4.85 14.25
C LYS A 194 1.36 -5.87 13.66
N GLN A 195 0.15 -5.44 13.28
CA GLN A 195 -0.86 -6.30 12.65
C GLN A 195 -0.45 -6.62 11.21
N ARG A 196 -0.01 -5.62 10.43
CA ARG A 196 0.53 -5.80 9.07
C ARG A 196 1.66 -6.83 9.04
N LEU A 197 2.64 -6.69 9.92
CA LEU A 197 3.76 -7.62 10.01
C LEU A 197 3.31 -9.01 10.44
N ARG A 198 2.38 -9.12 11.40
CA ARG A 198 1.83 -10.42 11.82
C ARG A 198 1.08 -11.13 10.68
N LEU A 199 0.31 -10.37 9.89
CA LEU A 199 -0.43 -10.87 8.74
C LEU A 199 0.50 -11.37 7.63
N LEU A 200 1.54 -10.61 7.30
CA LEU A 200 2.54 -11.04 6.31
C LEU A 200 3.35 -12.24 6.80
N ARG A 201 3.64 -12.32 8.11
CA ARG A 201 4.31 -13.50 8.70
C ARG A 201 3.44 -14.76 8.66
N SER A 202 2.11 -14.66 8.81
CA SER A 202 1.24 -15.83 8.65
C SER A 202 1.18 -16.33 7.20
N ARG A 203 1.47 -15.46 6.22
CA ARG A 203 1.56 -15.79 4.78
C ARG A 203 2.98 -15.60 4.22
N THR A 204 4.00 -16.01 4.98
CA THR A 204 5.42 -15.78 4.63
C THR A 204 5.79 -16.33 3.25
N SER A 205 5.30 -17.51 2.88
CA SER A 205 5.57 -18.12 1.57
C SER A 205 5.10 -17.24 0.40
N MET A 206 3.91 -16.63 0.52
CA MET A 206 3.35 -15.73 -0.48
C MET A 206 4.10 -14.40 -0.52
N ALA A 207 4.41 -13.82 0.65
CA ALA A 207 5.19 -12.59 0.73
C ALA A 207 6.59 -12.76 0.13
N VAL A 208 7.30 -13.84 0.50
CA VAL A 208 8.62 -14.16 -0.07
C VAL A 208 8.51 -14.43 -1.57
N GLY A 209 7.45 -15.09 -2.06
CA GLY A 209 7.25 -15.32 -3.49
C GLY A 209 7.15 -14.03 -4.31
N PHE A 210 6.31 -13.09 -3.86
CA PHE A 210 6.18 -11.77 -4.48
C PHE A 210 7.51 -11.00 -4.43
N GLY A 211 8.07 -10.85 -3.22
CA GLY A 211 9.23 -10.01 -2.99
C GLY A 211 10.53 -10.57 -3.56
N ALA A 212 10.76 -11.89 -3.52
CA ALA A 212 11.95 -12.49 -4.11
C ALA A 212 11.96 -12.32 -5.63
N GLY A 213 10.80 -12.49 -6.29
CA GLY A 213 10.66 -12.20 -7.72
C GLY A 213 10.97 -10.73 -8.04
N LEU A 214 10.54 -9.82 -7.17
CA LEU A 214 10.81 -8.40 -7.33
C LEU A 214 12.28 -8.04 -7.08
N VAL A 215 12.91 -8.60 -6.04
CA VAL A 215 14.35 -8.45 -5.78
C VAL A 215 15.16 -8.92 -6.99
N LEU A 216 14.83 -10.08 -7.56
CA LEU A 216 15.50 -10.59 -8.76
C LEU A 216 15.32 -9.65 -9.96
N LEU A 217 14.13 -9.08 -10.14
CA LEU A 217 13.88 -8.09 -11.18
C LEU A 217 14.69 -6.82 -10.97
N PHE A 218 14.88 -6.42 -9.71
CA PHE A 218 15.66 -5.24 -9.33
C PHE A 218 17.18 -5.44 -9.41
N LEU A 219 17.67 -6.67 -9.61
CA LEU A 219 19.08 -6.90 -9.93
C LEU A 219 19.47 -6.35 -11.31
N ILE A 220 18.49 -6.12 -12.19
CA ILE A 220 18.72 -5.56 -13.52
C ILE A 220 18.39 -4.06 -13.47
N PRO A 221 19.39 -3.16 -13.55
CA PRO A 221 19.20 -1.73 -13.26
C PRO A 221 18.09 -1.06 -14.08
N VAL A 222 17.97 -1.37 -15.37
CA VAL A 222 16.91 -0.79 -16.23
C VAL A 222 15.53 -1.31 -15.83
N LEU A 223 15.43 -2.57 -15.41
CA LEU A 223 14.16 -3.16 -15.01
C LEU A 223 13.69 -2.63 -13.65
N THR A 224 14.58 -2.14 -12.78
CA THR A 224 14.17 -1.55 -11.49
C THR A 224 13.13 -0.45 -11.68
N VAL A 225 13.45 0.54 -12.50
CA VAL A 225 12.61 1.71 -12.75
C VAL A 225 11.33 1.31 -13.47
N LEU A 226 11.44 0.46 -14.50
CA LEU A 226 10.28 0.02 -15.30
C LEU A 226 9.31 -0.88 -14.51
N ALA A 227 9.82 -1.64 -13.55
CA ALA A 227 9.04 -2.57 -12.76
C ALA A 227 8.36 -1.92 -11.56
N MET A 228 8.84 -0.78 -11.06
CA MET A 228 8.29 -0.11 -9.87
C MET A 228 6.77 0.13 -9.94
N PRO A 229 6.19 0.69 -11.03
CA PRO A 229 4.75 0.86 -11.11
C PRO A 229 3.99 -0.47 -11.00
N GLY A 230 4.47 -1.52 -11.67
CA GLY A 230 3.86 -2.85 -11.59
C GLY A 230 4.09 -3.53 -10.25
N ALA A 231 5.16 -3.19 -9.53
CA ALA A 231 5.43 -3.66 -8.18
C ALA A 231 4.44 -3.05 -7.18
N VAL A 232 4.17 -1.75 -7.29
CA VAL A 232 3.14 -1.07 -6.50
C VAL A 232 1.78 -1.70 -6.77
N ALA A 233 1.39 -1.84 -8.05
CA ALA A 233 0.12 -2.48 -8.40
C ALA A 233 0.01 -3.93 -7.89
N GLY A 234 1.08 -4.72 -8.03
CA GLY A 234 1.12 -6.09 -7.53
C GLY A 234 1.05 -6.17 -6.01
N ALA A 235 1.68 -5.24 -5.29
CA ALA A 235 1.60 -5.13 -3.84
C ALA A 235 0.20 -4.74 -3.37
N THR A 236 -0.49 -3.86 -4.09
CA THR A 236 -1.91 -3.54 -3.84
C THR A 236 -2.79 -4.78 -4.01
N LEU A 237 -2.62 -5.53 -5.10
CA LEU A 237 -3.38 -6.77 -5.32
C LEU A 237 -3.09 -7.83 -4.24
N LEU A 238 -1.83 -7.96 -3.83
CA LEU A 238 -1.44 -8.83 -2.72
C LEU A 238 -2.09 -8.39 -1.40
N ALA A 239 -2.09 -7.09 -1.11
CA ALA A 239 -2.70 -6.52 0.09
C ALA A 239 -4.21 -6.81 0.17
N ARG A 240 -4.90 -6.74 -0.97
CA ARG A 240 -6.33 -7.09 -1.12
C ARG A 240 -6.61 -8.54 -0.79
N GLU A 241 -5.78 -9.46 -1.29
CA GLU A 241 -5.92 -10.90 -1.03
C GLU A 241 -5.72 -11.25 0.45
N ILE A 242 -4.73 -10.64 1.10
CA ILE A 242 -4.39 -10.96 2.49
C ILE A 242 -5.28 -10.24 3.51
N ALA A 243 -5.86 -9.10 3.14
CA ALA A 243 -6.79 -8.33 3.93
C ALA A 243 -7.98 -7.88 3.05
N PRO A 244 -8.94 -8.79 2.76
CA PRO A 244 -10.15 -8.45 2.04
C PRO A 244 -10.91 -7.36 2.78
N HIS A 245 -11.48 -6.41 2.04
CA HIS A 245 -12.44 -5.45 2.58
C HIS A 245 -13.83 -5.95 2.20
N GLU A 246 -14.69 -6.16 3.19
CA GLU A 246 -16.11 -6.41 2.96
C GLU A 246 -16.76 -5.06 2.64
N GLU A 247 -17.34 -4.92 1.45
CA GLU A 247 -18.28 -3.83 1.20
C GLU A 247 -19.41 -3.96 2.23
N PRO A 248 -19.85 -2.87 2.89
CA PRO A 248 -21.07 -2.94 3.67
C PRO A 248 -22.17 -3.43 2.74
N ALA A 249 -22.71 -4.62 3.03
CA ALA A 249 -23.85 -5.16 2.32
C ALA A 249 -24.89 -4.05 2.30
N GLY A 250 -25.15 -3.49 1.11
CA GLY A 250 -26.06 -2.35 0.98
C GLY A 250 -27.32 -2.67 1.76
N GLU A 251 -27.74 -1.74 2.64
CA GLU A 251 -28.96 -1.86 3.44
C GLU A 251 -30.01 -2.57 2.60
N ALA A 252 -30.29 -3.84 2.93
CA ALA A 252 -31.48 -4.48 2.43
C ALA A 252 -32.62 -3.55 2.84
N PRO A 253 -33.59 -3.24 1.94
CA PRO A 253 -34.70 -2.40 2.31
C PRO A 253 -35.28 -2.98 3.60
N SER A 254 -35.22 -2.21 4.68
CA SER A 254 -35.83 -2.61 5.93
C SER A 254 -37.31 -2.81 5.62
N ASP A 255 -37.74 -4.06 5.51
CA ASP A 255 -39.15 -4.39 5.62
C ASP A 255 -39.61 -3.72 6.93
N GLY A 256 -40.47 -2.71 6.78
CA GLY A 256 -41.02 -1.97 7.90
C GLY A 256 -41.73 -2.95 8.85
N PRO A 257 -41.89 -2.60 10.12
CA PRO A 257 -42.64 -3.45 11.04
C PRO A 257 -44.08 -3.58 10.54
N ASP A 258 -44.47 -4.79 10.15
CA ASP A 258 -45.85 -5.23 10.01
C ASP A 258 -46.50 -5.19 11.40
N ASP A 259 -47.00 -4.02 11.79
CA ASP A 259 -47.90 -3.88 12.95
C ASP A 259 -49.36 -3.95 12.47
N ASP A 260 -49.99 -5.07 12.82
CA ASP A 260 -51.28 -5.17 13.53
C ASP A 260 -52.32 -6.15 12.89
N PRO A 261 -52.62 -7.29 13.55
CA PRO A 261 -53.71 -8.18 13.17
C PRO A 261 -54.96 -7.96 14.04
N ASN A 262 -55.47 -6.74 14.25
CA ASN A 262 -56.87 -6.56 14.67
C ASN A 262 -57.39 -5.12 14.51
N GLY A 263 -58.19 -4.87 13.47
CA GLY A 263 -58.84 -3.56 13.29
C GLY A 263 -60.08 -3.65 12.40
N ALA A 264 -61.25 -3.51 13.02
CA ALA A 264 -62.55 -3.56 12.39
C ALA A 264 -62.79 -2.41 11.39
N HIS A 265 -63.60 -2.67 10.36
CA HIS A 265 -64.21 -1.67 9.48
C HIS A 265 -64.96 -0.56 10.27
N PRO A 266 -65.02 0.68 9.75
CA PRO A 266 -66.19 1.06 8.97
C PRO A 266 -65.93 2.00 7.76
N SER A 267 -66.95 2.04 6.89
CA SER A 267 -67.11 2.75 5.62
C SER A 267 -67.14 4.30 5.72
N ALA A 268 -66.74 5.01 4.64
CA ALA A 268 -67.58 5.98 3.89
C ALA A 268 -66.77 6.91 2.95
N ASP A 269 -67.25 7.01 1.70
CA ASP A 269 -67.36 8.14 0.75
C ASP A 269 -66.18 9.09 0.40
N GLY A 270 -66.00 9.31 -0.91
CA GLY A 270 -65.42 10.57 -1.42
C GLY A 270 -64.64 10.53 -2.75
N HIS A 271 -65.34 10.36 -3.87
CA HIS A 271 -65.06 10.88 -5.22
C HIS A 271 -63.81 11.78 -5.50
N GLN A 272 -62.95 11.42 -6.48
CA GLN A 272 -62.75 12.09 -7.79
C GLN A 272 -61.41 11.74 -8.48
N GLY A 273 -61.47 11.42 -9.78
CA GLY A 273 -60.42 11.76 -10.76
C GLY A 273 -59.59 10.63 -11.38
N HIS A 274 -60.10 9.99 -12.44
CA HIS A 274 -59.27 9.37 -13.49
C HIS A 274 -58.99 10.41 -14.61
N PRO A 275 -57.91 10.24 -15.41
CA PRO A 275 -58.12 9.57 -16.71
C PRO A 275 -57.12 8.47 -17.09
N ALA A 276 -57.67 7.54 -17.88
CA ALA A 276 -57.17 6.35 -18.58
C ALA A 276 -55.86 6.50 -19.40
N HIS A 277 -54.86 5.60 -19.24
CA HIS A 277 -54.48 4.41 -20.07
C HIS A 277 -53.77 4.71 -21.40
N PRO A 278 -52.75 3.93 -21.85
CA PRO A 278 -53.03 2.62 -22.48
C PRO A 278 -51.86 1.60 -22.52
N TYR A 279 -51.85 0.56 -21.67
CA TYR A 279 -51.16 -0.70 -21.99
C TYR A 279 -51.92 -1.88 -21.35
N PRO A 280 -52.08 -3.01 -22.06
CA PRO A 280 -52.72 -4.21 -21.52
C PRO A 280 -51.87 -4.85 -20.40
N PRO A 281 -52.48 -5.54 -19.41
CA PRO A 281 -51.75 -6.24 -18.36
C PRO A 281 -50.90 -7.38 -18.97
N ASN A 282 -49.65 -7.47 -18.54
CA ASN A 282 -48.70 -8.50 -18.98
C ASN A 282 -49.19 -9.91 -18.51
N PRO A 283 -49.37 -10.89 -19.41
CA PRO A 283 -50.01 -12.18 -19.08
C PRO A 283 -49.06 -13.27 -18.57
N TYR A 284 -47.86 -12.93 -18.09
CA TYR A 284 -46.89 -13.92 -17.61
C TYR A 284 -46.53 -13.69 -16.13
N PRO A 285 -46.97 -14.57 -15.21
CA PRO A 285 -46.42 -14.61 -13.86
C PRO A 285 -45.07 -15.33 -13.90
N GLN A 286 -44.10 -14.77 -13.17
CA GLN A 286 -42.81 -15.38 -12.76
C GLN A 286 -41.63 -15.27 -13.75
N ASN A 287 -40.59 -14.57 -13.28
CA ASN A 287 -39.28 -14.43 -13.91
C ASN A 287 -38.34 -15.52 -13.34
N PRO A 288 -37.86 -16.52 -14.11
CA PRO A 288 -37.24 -17.73 -13.55
C PRO A 288 -35.82 -17.55 -12.97
N TYR A 289 -35.29 -16.33 -12.90
CA TYR A 289 -33.91 -16.05 -12.47
C TYR A 289 -33.80 -15.42 -11.07
N GLN A 290 -34.89 -15.33 -10.31
CA GLN A 290 -34.84 -15.01 -8.88
C GLN A 290 -34.68 -16.29 -8.05
N GLN A 291 -33.45 -16.80 -7.96
CA GLN A 291 -33.03 -17.68 -6.88
C GLN A 291 -31.74 -17.11 -6.26
N PRO A 292 -31.75 -16.72 -4.98
CA PRO A 292 -30.51 -16.44 -4.27
C PRO A 292 -29.80 -17.77 -4.00
N HIS A 293 -28.54 -17.89 -4.43
CA HIS A 293 -27.70 -19.03 -4.08
C HIS A 293 -27.54 -19.11 -2.55
N ALA A 294 -28.15 -20.12 -1.93
CA ALA A 294 -27.90 -20.48 -0.54
C ALA A 294 -26.45 -20.97 -0.38
N ASN A 295 -25.69 -20.34 0.52
CA ASN A 295 -24.30 -20.66 0.80
C ASN A 295 -24.22 -21.83 1.81
N PRO A 296 -23.73 -23.03 1.45
CA PRO A 296 -23.83 -24.22 2.31
C PRO A 296 -22.86 -24.26 3.52
N TYR A 297 -22.09 -23.20 3.77
CA TYR A 297 -21.03 -23.18 4.80
C TYR A 297 -21.27 -22.21 5.98
N GLN A 298 -22.49 -21.71 6.17
CA GLN A 298 -22.83 -21.00 7.40
C GLN A 298 -22.99 -21.98 8.57
N GLN A 299 -21.89 -22.31 9.25
CA GLN A 299 -21.94 -22.74 10.64
C GLN A 299 -21.58 -21.55 11.54
N PRO A 300 -22.38 -21.23 12.57
CA PRO A 300 -21.99 -20.24 13.56
C PRO A 300 -20.90 -20.84 14.46
N TYR A 301 -19.71 -20.24 14.47
CA TYR A 301 -18.74 -20.51 15.53
C TYR A 301 -19.30 -19.97 16.85
N ALA A 302 -19.74 -20.88 17.73
CA ALA A 302 -20.04 -20.56 19.11
C ALA A 302 -18.73 -20.17 19.84
N ASN A 303 -18.69 -18.96 20.40
CA ASN A 303 -17.56 -18.41 21.12
C ASN A 303 -17.49 -19.04 22.54
N PRO A 304 -16.49 -19.87 22.91
CA PRO A 304 -16.56 -20.65 24.16
C PRO A 304 -16.29 -19.87 25.45
N TYR A 305 -16.13 -18.55 25.39
CA TYR A 305 -15.69 -17.73 26.53
C TYR A 305 -16.72 -16.70 27.05
N GLN A 306 -17.97 -16.74 26.59
CA GLN A 306 -19.04 -15.94 27.22
C GLN A 306 -19.67 -16.70 28.38
N GLN A 307 -19.05 -16.61 29.56
CA GLN A 307 -19.74 -16.87 30.83
C GLN A 307 -20.50 -15.60 31.25
N PRO A 308 -21.78 -15.68 31.66
CA PRO A 308 -22.45 -14.55 32.30
C PRO A 308 -21.85 -14.33 33.69
N GLN A 309 -21.32 -13.12 33.96
CA GLN A 309 -20.97 -12.71 35.32
C GLN A 309 -22.24 -12.62 36.17
N ALA A 310 -22.44 -13.60 37.05
CA ALA A 310 -23.44 -13.51 38.11
C ALA A 310 -22.95 -12.53 39.19
N ASN A 311 -23.71 -11.46 39.41
CA ASN A 311 -23.46 -10.43 40.41
C ASN A 311 -23.84 -10.95 41.82
N PRO A 312 -22.92 -11.16 42.79
CA PRO A 312 -23.24 -11.88 44.02
C PRO A 312 -23.92 -11.07 45.15
N HIS A 313 -24.38 -9.84 44.90
CA HIS A 313 -24.83 -8.92 45.97
C HIS A 313 -26.26 -8.38 45.82
N GLN A 314 -27.22 -9.21 45.44
CA GLN A 314 -28.64 -8.88 45.64
C GLN A 314 -29.31 -9.93 46.54
N GLN A 315 -29.23 -9.70 47.85
CA GLN A 315 -30.13 -10.33 48.81
C GLN A 315 -31.51 -9.66 48.73
N PRO A 316 -32.63 -10.41 48.69
CA PRO A 316 -33.95 -9.83 48.84
C PRO A 316 -34.23 -9.56 50.33
N GLN A 317 -34.50 -8.29 50.68
CA GLN A 317 -35.10 -7.93 51.97
C GLN A 317 -36.56 -8.39 52.00
N ALA A 318 -36.86 -9.40 52.83
CA ALA A 318 -38.22 -9.77 53.18
C ALA A 318 -38.73 -8.87 54.33
N ASN A 319 -39.85 -8.18 54.11
CA ASN A 319 -40.51 -7.29 55.06
C ASN A 319 -41.57 -8.08 55.85
N PRO A 320 -41.43 -8.33 57.18
CA PRO A 320 -42.30 -9.27 57.87
C PRO A 320 -43.30 -8.58 58.79
N TYR A 321 -44.23 -7.76 58.29
CA TYR A 321 -45.42 -7.36 59.05
C TYR A 321 -46.57 -6.94 58.13
N GLN A 322 -47.26 -7.88 57.49
CA GLN A 322 -48.68 -7.73 57.13
C GLN A 322 -49.36 -9.11 57.16
N GLN A 323 -50.24 -9.31 58.14
CA GLN A 323 -51.33 -10.29 58.16
C GLN A 323 -52.54 -9.59 58.81
N PRO A 324 -53.73 -10.16 58.65
CA PRO A 324 -54.60 -10.15 57.48
C PRO A 324 -55.47 -8.89 57.41
#